data_AF-A0A7X7QXI2-F1
#
_entry.id   AF-A0A7X7QXI2-F1
#
_cell.length_a   1.000
_cell.length_b   1.000
_cell.length_c   1.000
_cell.angle_alpha   90.00
_cell.angle_beta   90.00
_cell.angle_gamma   90.00
#
_symmetry.space_group_name_H-M   'P 1'
#
loop_
_entity.id
_entity.type
_entity.pdbx_description
1 polymer ?
#
loop_
_entity_poly.entity_id
_entity_poly.type
_entity_poly.pdbx_seq_one_letter_code
_entity_poly.pdbx_strand_id
1 'polypeptide(L)'
;MAPLKRTAGFTLIELMVVITIIGLLAGLTIAVVGPIARRNQYSAARADIQRLETALNLYYNDCGAYPPTPSEPGNNAEVIAALTGDLDHDKLYNPTSGDLKRGPNWGGPYFQIDKKVDSSGNFLDPWNMPYRYFNNEREDPTCKANPNSYLLYSCGIDRKADDDPRESILNSKSPSNVDNIKNWEDE
;
A
#
# COMPACT_ATOMS: atom_id res chain seq x y z
N MET A 1 57.60 -28.26 40.78
CA MET A 1 57.31 -28.69 39.39
C MET A 1 55.79 -28.82 39.27
N ALA A 2 55.12 -27.88 38.64
CA ALA A 2 53.65 -27.83 38.61
C ALA A 2 53.10 -28.74 37.49
N PRO A 3 52.03 -29.52 37.71
CA PRO A 3 51.46 -30.39 36.69
C PRO A 3 50.84 -29.57 35.55
N LEU A 4 51.22 -29.88 34.31
CA LEU A 4 50.64 -29.29 33.10
C LEU A 4 49.16 -29.71 33.00
N LYS A 5 48.27 -28.72 33.07
CA LYS A 5 46.83 -28.90 32.91
C LYS A 5 46.54 -29.42 31.50
N ARG A 6 46.05 -30.65 31.36
CA ARG A 6 45.63 -31.19 30.06
C ARG A 6 44.42 -30.41 29.56
N THR A 7 44.53 -29.81 28.38
CA THR A 7 43.39 -29.22 27.67
C THR A 7 42.51 -30.37 27.16
N ALA A 8 41.25 -30.41 27.59
CA ALA A 8 40.28 -31.35 27.03
C ALA A 8 40.00 -30.96 25.57
N GLY A 9 40.12 -31.92 24.65
CA GLY A 9 39.78 -31.76 23.24
C GLY A 9 38.33 -32.10 22.96
N PHE A 10 37.73 -31.44 21.98
CA PHE A 10 36.36 -31.70 21.52
C PHE A 10 36.28 -33.07 20.84
N THR A 11 35.19 -33.80 21.08
CA THR A 11 34.98 -35.10 20.43
C THR A 11 34.30 -34.96 19.07
N LEU A 12 34.59 -35.87 18.14
CA LEU A 12 33.90 -35.92 16.84
C LEU A 12 32.39 -36.07 16.99
N ILE A 13 31.94 -36.83 18.00
CA ILE A 13 30.52 -37.06 18.26
C ILE A 13 29.81 -35.78 18.73
N GLU A 14 30.46 -34.94 19.55
CA GLU A 14 29.89 -33.63 19.93
C GLU A 14 29.69 -32.74 18.70
N LEU A 15 30.65 -32.72 17.78
CA LEU A 15 30.52 -31.93 16.56
C LEU A 15 29.40 -32.48 15.66
N MET A 16 29.29 -33.80 15.52
CA MET A 16 28.25 -34.43 14.70
C MET A 16 26.85 -34.15 15.23
N VAL A 17 26.63 -34.25 16.54
CA VAL A 17 25.32 -33.94 17.14
C VAL A 17 24.96 -32.47 16.92
N VAL A 18 25.92 -31.54 17.07
CA VAL A 18 25.68 -30.10 16.86
C VAL A 18 25.27 -29.78 15.43
N ILE A 19 26.01 -30.25 14.42
CA ILE A 19 25.65 -29.96 13.02
C ILE A 19 24.32 -30.61 12.63
N THR A 20 23.98 -31.76 13.23
CA THR A 20 22.70 -32.44 12.99
C THR A 20 21.54 -31.63 13.55
N ILE A 21 21.67 -31.12 14.78
CA ILE A 21 20.66 -30.25 15.40
C ILE A 21 20.52 -28.94 14.62
N ILE A 22 21.63 -28.32 14.21
CA ILE A 22 21.60 -27.10 13.38
C ILE A 22 20.90 -27.36 12.04
N GLY A 23 21.21 -28.48 11.37
CA GLY A 23 20.56 -28.86 10.11
C GLY A 23 19.05 -29.07 10.26
N LEU A 24 18.63 -29.75 11.34
CA LEU A 24 17.21 -29.95 11.66
C LEU A 24 16.48 -28.61 11.89
N LEU A 25 17.04 -27.74 12.73
CA LEU A 25 16.45 -26.44 13.03
C LEU A 25 16.40 -25.54 11.80
N ALA A 26 17.49 -25.49 11.01
CA ALA A 26 17.54 -24.73 9.78
C ALA A 26 16.45 -25.17 8.78
N GLY A 27 16.23 -26.47 8.63
CA GLY A 27 15.17 -27.01 7.76
C GLY A 27 13.76 -26.54 8.15
N LEU A 28 13.45 -26.50 9.45
CA LEU A 28 12.14 -26.05 9.95
C LEU A 28 11.92 -24.55 9.75
N THR A 29 12.97 -23.73 9.86
CA THR A 29 12.84 -22.27 9.75
C THR A 29 12.42 -21.80 8.34
N ILE A 30 12.94 -22.43 7.29
CA ILE A 30 12.69 -22.00 5.90
C ILE A 30 11.20 -22.15 5.51
N ALA A 31 10.55 -23.22 5.97
CA ALA A 31 9.16 -23.53 5.61
C ALA A 31 8.15 -22.50 6.13
N VAL A 32 8.48 -21.76 7.19
CA VAL A 32 7.56 -20.87 7.91
C VAL A 32 7.61 -19.43 7.41
N VAL A 33 8.74 -18.97 6.86
CA VAL A 33 8.97 -17.56 6.53
C VAL A 33 8.09 -17.06 5.37
N GLY A 34 7.88 -17.87 4.33
CA GLY A 34 7.17 -17.44 3.12
C GLY A 34 5.70 -17.03 3.36
N PRO A 35 4.86 -17.89 3.96
CA PRO A 35 3.46 -17.56 4.23
C PRO A 35 3.29 -16.38 5.20
N ILE A 36 4.17 -16.25 6.19
CA ILE A 36 4.13 -15.14 7.16
C ILE A 36 4.44 -13.82 6.45
N ALA A 37 5.47 -13.79 5.60
CA ALA A 37 5.81 -12.59 4.83
C ALA A 37 4.62 -12.13 3.96
N ARG A 38 3.94 -13.05 3.27
CA ARG A 38 2.73 -12.73 2.48
C ARG A 38 1.63 -12.15 3.36
N ARG A 39 1.29 -12.80 4.47
CA ARG A 39 0.26 -12.29 5.39
C ARG A 39 0.58 -10.88 5.90
N ASN A 40 1.85 -10.62 6.21
CA ASN A 40 2.31 -9.31 6.64
C ASN A 40 2.15 -8.26 5.54
N GLN A 41 2.41 -8.60 4.27
CA GLN A 41 2.17 -7.71 3.13
C GLN A 41 0.67 -7.36 3.01
N TYR A 42 -0.23 -8.34 2.99
CA TYR A 42 -1.68 -8.06 2.95
C TYR A 42 -2.13 -7.20 4.15
N SER A 43 -1.64 -7.49 5.35
CA SER A 43 -1.96 -6.70 6.55
C SER A 43 -1.43 -5.27 6.46
N ALA A 44 -0.22 -5.07 5.93
CA ALA A 44 0.36 -3.74 5.75
C ALA A 44 -0.44 -2.94 4.73
N ALA A 45 -0.81 -3.56 3.62
CA ALA A 45 -1.59 -2.89 2.58
C ALA A 45 -2.99 -2.48 3.05
N ARG A 46 -3.66 -3.31 3.87
CA ARG A 46 -4.95 -2.97 4.47
C ARG A 46 -4.82 -1.79 5.46
N ALA A 47 -3.75 -1.77 6.26
CA ALA A 47 -3.48 -0.66 7.17
C ALA A 47 -3.22 0.65 6.42
N ASP A 48 -2.53 0.59 5.28
CA ASP A 48 -2.28 1.76 4.42
C ASP A 48 -3.56 2.31 3.82
N ILE A 49 -4.44 1.43 3.33
CA ILE A 49 -5.76 1.81 2.81
C ILE A 49 -6.57 2.53 3.90
N GLN A 50 -6.62 2.00 5.12
CA GLN A 50 -7.33 2.66 6.24
C GLN A 50 -6.76 4.05 6.60
N ARG A 51 -5.43 4.21 6.52
CA ARG A 51 -4.79 5.51 6.74
C ARG A 51 -5.15 6.51 5.65
N LEU A 52 -5.10 6.07 4.40
CA LEU A 52 -5.49 6.90 3.25
C LEU A 52 -6.98 7.25 3.30
N GLU A 53 -7.86 6.32 3.65
CA GLU A 53 -9.30 6.59 3.86
C GLU A 53 -9.51 7.65 4.93
N THR A 54 -8.81 7.54 6.06
CA THR A 54 -8.89 8.52 7.14
C THR A 54 -8.46 9.90 6.63
N ALA A 55 -7.35 9.96 5.89
CA ALA A 55 -6.84 11.21 5.32
C ALA A 55 -7.80 11.83 4.30
N LEU A 56 -8.38 11.00 3.42
CA LEU A 56 -9.37 11.43 2.43
C LEU A 56 -10.65 11.95 3.09
N ASN A 57 -11.12 11.30 4.15
CA ASN A 57 -12.30 11.74 4.89
C ASN A 57 -12.05 13.08 5.61
N LEU A 58 -10.86 13.28 6.18
CA LEU A 58 -10.46 14.57 6.76
C LEU A 58 -10.38 15.66 5.68
N TYR A 59 -9.77 15.36 4.52
CA TYR A 59 -9.74 16.27 3.38
C TYR A 59 -11.16 16.66 2.95
N TYR A 60 -12.07 15.70 2.83
CA TYR A 60 -13.48 15.96 2.49
C TYR A 60 -14.18 16.85 3.53
N ASN A 61 -13.95 16.63 4.82
CA ASN A 61 -14.56 17.44 5.88
C ASN A 61 -14.16 18.92 5.78
N ASP A 62 -12.90 19.20 5.43
CA ASP A 62 -12.37 20.56 5.36
C ASP A 62 -12.63 21.21 3.98
N CYS A 63 -12.48 20.43 2.91
CA CYS A 63 -12.52 20.91 1.53
C CYS A 63 -13.91 20.80 0.88
N GLY A 64 -14.81 20.00 1.46
CA GLY A 64 -16.16 19.74 0.95
C GLY A 64 -16.24 18.79 -0.25
N ALA A 65 -15.10 18.32 -0.74
CA ALA A 65 -14.97 17.39 -1.86
C ALA A 65 -13.73 16.51 -1.66
N TYR A 66 -13.70 15.35 -2.30
CA TYR A 66 -12.50 14.53 -2.32
C TYR A 66 -11.49 15.05 -3.35
N PRO A 67 -10.20 14.69 -3.27
CA PRO A 67 -9.23 14.99 -4.32
C PRO A 67 -9.70 14.44 -5.67
N PRO A 68 -9.31 15.07 -6.79
CA PRO A 68 -9.65 14.62 -8.14
C PRO A 68 -9.08 13.23 -8.41
N THR A 69 -9.70 12.53 -9.34
CA THR A 69 -9.07 11.36 -9.95
C THR A 69 -7.82 11.80 -10.74
N PRO A 70 -6.66 11.15 -10.52
CA PRO A 70 -5.46 11.39 -11.31
C PRO A 70 -5.69 11.22 -12.81
N SER A 71 -4.95 11.98 -13.60
CA SER A 71 -5.06 11.95 -15.06
C SER A 71 -4.62 10.60 -15.66
N GLU A 72 -3.67 9.92 -15.00
CA GLU A 72 -3.09 8.66 -15.44
C GLU A 72 -3.43 7.54 -14.45
N PRO A 73 -4.00 6.41 -14.91
CA PRO A 73 -4.19 5.23 -14.08
C PRO A 73 -2.85 4.78 -13.47
N GLY A 74 -2.82 4.63 -12.15
CA GLY A 74 -1.60 4.21 -11.43
C GLY A 74 -0.64 5.34 -11.09
N ASN A 75 -0.96 6.59 -11.38
CA ASN A 75 -0.29 7.74 -10.77
C ASN A 75 -1.17 8.24 -9.62
N ASN A 76 -0.71 8.13 -8.37
CA ASN A 76 -1.43 8.67 -7.20
C ASN A 76 -0.71 9.86 -6.56
N ALA A 77 0.39 10.32 -7.15
CA ALA A 77 1.21 11.41 -6.61
C ALA A 77 0.40 12.70 -6.38
N GLU A 78 -0.52 13.03 -7.28
CA GLU A 78 -1.39 14.21 -7.17
C GLU A 78 -2.30 14.13 -5.94
N VAL A 79 -2.88 12.95 -5.68
CA VAL A 79 -3.74 12.70 -4.51
C VAL A 79 -2.92 12.77 -3.23
N ILE A 80 -1.74 12.14 -3.23
CA ILE A 80 -0.85 12.16 -2.07
C ILE A 80 -0.38 13.58 -1.76
N ALA A 81 -0.01 14.36 -2.77
CA ALA A 81 0.37 15.76 -2.61
C ALA A 81 -0.78 16.63 -2.06
N ALA A 82 -2.02 16.37 -2.48
CA ALA A 82 -3.20 17.04 -1.92
C ALA A 82 -3.40 16.72 -0.42
N LEU A 83 -3.09 15.49 0.00
CA LEU A 83 -3.22 15.05 1.39
C LEU A 83 -2.04 15.48 2.27
N THR A 84 -0.82 15.54 1.75
CA THR A 84 0.39 15.91 2.52
C THR A 84 0.67 17.40 2.52
N GLY A 85 0.07 18.16 1.58
CA GLY A 85 0.35 19.59 1.41
C GLY A 85 1.73 19.90 0.84
N ASP A 86 2.50 18.88 0.47
CA ASP A 86 3.81 18.99 -0.16
C ASP A 86 3.64 19.23 -1.66
N LEU A 87 3.50 20.50 -2.03
CA LEU A 87 3.37 20.95 -3.41
C LEU A 87 4.72 21.52 -3.88
N ASP A 88 5.72 20.67 -4.14
CA ASP A 88 6.98 21.07 -4.79
C ASP A 88 7.09 20.51 -6.22
N HIS A 89 5.98 20.58 -6.96
CA HIS A 89 5.96 20.40 -8.41
C HIS A 89 5.41 21.68 -9.05
N ASP A 90 6.23 22.32 -9.89
CA ASP A 90 5.92 23.49 -10.75
C ASP A 90 4.84 23.19 -11.83
N LYS A 91 3.82 22.40 -11.48
CA LYS A 91 2.71 21.94 -12.33
C LYS A 91 1.37 21.91 -11.59
N LEU A 92 1.20 22.73 -10.56
CA LEU A 92 -0.05 22.82 -9.80
C LEU A 92 -0.71 24.20 -10.00
N TYR A 93 -1.32 24.33 -11.18
CA TYR A 93 -2.62 24.97 -11.41
C TYR A 93 -2.84 26.50 -11.21
N ASN A 94 -3.59 27.09 -12.16
CA ASN A 94 -3.94 28.51 -12.29
C ASN A 94 -5.44 28.76 -11.95
N PRO A 95 -5.78 29.56 -10.92
CA PRO A 95 -7.14 29.76 -10.40
C PRO A 95 -8.17 30.47 -11.30
N THR A 96 -7.89 30.67 -12.58
CA THR A 96 -8.85 31.31 -13.50
C THR A 96 -9.84 30.29 -14.10
N SER A 97 -9.59 28.98 -13.95
CA SER A 97 -10.42 27.89 -14.50
C SER A 97 -10.55 26.75 -13.49
N GLY A 98 -11.56 26.73 -12.62
CA GLY A 98 -11.65 25.87 -11.41
C GLY A 98 -11.16 24.41 -11.49
N ASP A 99 -9.95 24.13 -10.99
CA ASP A 99 -9.34 22.80 -10.80
C ASP A 99 -8.28 22.87 -9.68
N LEU A 100 -8.43 22.21 -8.53
CA LEU A 100 -7.29 21.86 -7.64
C LEU A 100 -6.48 23.00 -7.00
N LYS A 101 -7.17 23.81 -6.20
CA LYS A 101 -6.53 24.36 -5.00
C LYS A 101 -6.92 23.47 -3.84
N ARG A 102 -6.01 23.27 -2.89
CA ARG A 102 -6.34 22.89 -1.50
C ARG A 102 -7.70 23.49 -1.20
N GLY A 103 -8.70 22.66 -0.89
CA GLY A 103 -10.07 23.14 -0.79
C GLY A 103 -10.13 24.35 0.14
N PRO A 104 -11.16 25.20 0.00
CA PRO A 104 -11.17 26.55 0.56
C PRO A 104 -10.81 26.65 2.05
N ASN A 105 -10.91 25.55 2.83
CA ASN A 105 -10.57 25.48 4.24
C ASN A 105 -9.52 24.41 4.62
N TRP A 106 -8.57 24.07 3.75
CA TRP A 106 -7.53 23.06 4.05
C TRP A 106 -6.83 23.32 5.41
N GLY A 107 -7.02 22.41 6.37
CA GLY A 107 -6.60 22.55 7.76
C GLY A 107 -5.24 21.93 8.10
N GLY A 108 -4.62 21.18 7.19
CA GLY A 108 -3.28 20.66 7.39
C GLY A 108 -2.96 19.40 6.58
N PRO A 109 -1.73 18.86 6.72
CA PRO A 109 -1.41 17.56 6.16
C PRO A 109 -2.25 16.49 6.84
N TYR A 110 -3.12 15.83 6.08
CA TYR A 110 -3.97 14.73 6.54
C TYR A 110 -3.26 13.38 6.42
N PHE A 111 -2.15 13.32 5.69
CA PHE A 111 -1.37 12.12 5.49
C PHE A 111 0.12 12.39 5.73
N GLN A 112 0.79 11.42 6.34
CA GLN A 112 2.25 11.44 6.53
C GLN A 112 2.85 10.26 5.78
N ILE A 113 3.84 10.55 4.95
CA ILE A 113 4.55 9.54 4.18
C ILE A 113 5.58 8.89 5.11
N ASP A 114 5.28 7.71 5.63
CA ASP A 114 6.17 6.89 6.46
C ASP A 114 6.83 5.75 5.69
N LYS A 115 6.48 5.57 4.40
CA LYS A 115 6.90 4.46 3.54
C LYS A 115 7.55 4.95 2.25
N LYS A 116 7.96 3.97 1.43
CA LYS A 116 8.59 4.21 0.14
C LYS A 116 7.63 4.93 -0.81
N VAL A 117 8.16 5.99 -1.41
CA VAL A 117 7.58 6.71 -2.53
C VAL A 117 8.49 6.46 -3.73
N ASP A 118 7.93 6.35 -4.93
CA ASP A 118 8.74 6.29 -6.14
C ASP A 118 9.32 7.67 -6.53
N SER A 119 10.11 7.71 -7.60
CA SER A 119 10.67 8.97 -8.12
C SER A 119 9.61 9.96 -8.62
N SER A 120 8.37 9.51 -8.82
CA SER A 120 7.26 10.30 -9.32
C SER A 120 6.38 10.88 -8.20
N GLY A 121 6.65 10.54 -6.94
CA GLY A 121 5.83 10.96 -5.80
C GLY A 121 4.70 9.99 -5.45
N ASN A 122 4.65 8.81 -6.07
CA ASN A 122 3.58 7.85 -5.82
C ASN A 122 3.78 7.07 -4.52
N PHE A 123 2.72 6.95 -3.73
CA PHE A 123 2.71 6.12 -2.52
C PHE A 123 2.49 4.66 -2.90
N LEU A 124 3.43 3.80 -2.49
CA LEU A 124 3.52 2.41 -2.93
C LEU A 124 3.02 1.42 -1.87
N ASP A 125 2.41 0.35 -2.36
CA ASP A 125 2.01 -0.81 -1.60
C ASP A 125 3.20 -1.76 -1.31
N PRO A 126 3.00 -2.84 -0.52
CA PRO A 126 4.05 -3.81 -0.21
C PRO A 126 4.63 -4.59 -1.40
N TRP A 127 4.00 -4.51 -2.57
CA TRP A 127 4.46 -5.09 -3.84
C TRP A 127 5.10 -4.05 -4.78
N ASN A 128 5.40 -2.86 -4.23
CA ASN A 128 6.04 -1.74 -4.91
C ASN A 128 5.21 -1.24 -6.10
N MET A 129 3.89 -1.36 -5.99
CA MET A 129 2.92 -0.83 -6.93
C MET A 129 2.22 0.38 -6.28
N PRO A 130 1.93 1.44 -7.04
CA PRO A 130 1.18 2.56 -6.50
C PRO A 130 -0.24 2.11 -6.10
N TYR A 131 -0.83 2.75 -5.09
CA TYR A 131 -2.27 2.59 -4.84
C TYR A 131 -3.09 3.24 -5.96
N ARG A 132 -4.28 2.69 -6.22
CA ARG A 132 -5.24 3.20 -7.20
C ARG A 132 -6.31 4.01 -6.50
N TYR A 133 -6.61 5.18 -7.05
CA TYR A 133 -7.62 6.08 -6.52
C TYR A 133 -8.51 6.61 -7.64
N PHE A 134 -9.82 6.54 -7.45
CA PHE A 134 -10.81 7.11 -8.34
C PHE A 134 -11.92 7.76 -7.52
N ASN A 135 -12.23 9.03 -7.80
CA ASN A 135 -13.38 9.73 -7.25
C ASN A 135 -14.53 9.78 -8.27
N ASN A 136 -15.73 10.14 -7.80
CA ASN A 136 -16.95 10.18 -8.61
C ASN A 136 -17.14 11.48 -9.44
N GLU A 137 -16.09 12.25 -9.69
CA GLU A 137 -16.25 13.59 -10.29
C GLU A 137 -16.37 13.59 -11.83
N ARG A 138 -16.59 12.42 -12.45
CA ARG A 138 -16.75 12.31 -13.90
C ARG A 138 -17.93 11.41 -14.22
N GLU A 139 -18.79 11.91 -15.11
CA GLU A 139 -20.06 11.37 -15.63
C GLU A 139 -20.05 9.88 -16.03
N ASP A 140 -19.78 8.97 -15.10
CA ASP A 140 -19.80 7.54 -15.30
C ASP A 140 -21.11 6.96 -14.70
N PRO A 141 -21.88 6.17 -15.46
CA PRO A 141 -23.17 5.65 -15.01
C PRO A 141 -23.07 4.64 -13.86
N THR A 142 -21.89 4.07 -13.56
CA THR A 142 -21.73 3.07 -12.49
C THR A 142 -21.47 3.67 -11.11
N CYS A 143 -20.91 4.87 -11.04
CA CYS A 143 -20.69 5.61 -9.80
C CYS A 143 -21.92 6.41 -9.33
N LYS A 144 -23.04 6.35 -10.05
CA LYS A 144 -24.33 6.96 -9.66
C LYS A 144 -24.96 6.45 -8.35
N ALA A 145 -24.36 5.47 -7.67
CA ALA A 145 -24.89 5.02 -6.38
C ALA A 145 -24.68 6.06 -5.26
N ASN A 146 -23.56 6.82 -5.25
CA ASN A 146 -23.28 7.83 -4.23
C ASN A 146 -22.38 8.95 -4.79
N PRO A 147 -22.85 10.21 -4.94
CA PRO A 147 -22.05 11.33 -5.49
C PRO A 147 -20.80 11.67 -4.67
N ASN A 148 -20.76 11.26 -3.40
CA ASN A 148 -19.65 11.54 -2.47
C ASN A 148 -18.87 10.25 -2.13
N SER A 149 -18.59 9.40 -3.11
CA SER A 149 -17.82 8.17 -2.92
C SER A 149 -16.49 8.20 -3.69
N TYR A 150 -15.55 7.37 -3.21
CA TYR A 150 -14.29 7.10 -3.88
C TYR A 150 -13.96 5.61 -3.81
N LEU A 151 -13.20 5.16 -4.80
CA LEU A 151 -12.62 3.83 -4.89
C LEU A 151 -11.13 3.94 -4.60
N LEU A 152 -10.65 3.24 -3.58
CA LEU A 152 -9.25 3.11 -3.23
C LEU A 152 -8.88 1.63 -3.16
N TYR A 153 -7.87 1.21 -3.91
CA TYR A 153 -7.42 -0.18 -3.90
C TYR A 153 -5.94 -0.38 -4.23
N SER A 154 -5.41 -1.55 -3.88
CA SER A 154 -4.13 -2.10 -4.36
C SER A 154 -4.41 -3.30 -5.26
N CYS A 155 -3.66 -3.40 -6.36
CA CYS A 155 -3.77 -4.49 -7.36
C CYS A 155 -3.08 -5.79 -6.91
N GLY A 156 -2.70 -5.89 -5.63
CA GLY A 156 -2.11 -7.09 -5.07
C GLY A 156 -0.79 -7.50 -5.72
N ILE A 157 -0.51 -8.81 -5.66
CA ILE A 157 0.71 -9.39 -6.21
C ILE A 157 0.60 -9.65 -7.71
N ASP A 158 -0.63 -9.88 -8.20
CA ASP A 158 -0.88 -10.32 -9.57
C ASP A 158 -0.90 -9.15 -10.58
N ARG A 159 -1.17 -7.93 -10.10
CA ARG A 159 -1.20 -6.68 -10.87
C ARG A 159 -2.24 -6.63 -11.98
N LYS A 160 -3.19 -7.58 -12.01
CA LYS A 160 -4.09 -7.77 -13.17
C LYS A 160 -5.24 -6.79 -13.22
N ALA A 161 -5.58 -6.16 -12.10
CA ALA A 161 -6.66 -5.20 -12.02
C ALA A 161 -6.49 -3.95 -12.91
N ASP A 162 -5.28 -3.68 -13.42
CA ASP A 162 -5.02 -2.54 -14.33
C ASP A 162 -5.46 -2.80 -15.78
N ASP A 163 -5.48 -4.06 -16.21
CA ASP A 163 -5.87 -4.44 -17.57
C ASP A 163 -7.39 -4.49 -17.74
N ASP A 164 -8.12 -4.32 -16.63
CA ASP A 164 -9.54 -4.56 -16.50
C ASP A 164 -10.35 -3.26 -16.54
N PRO A 165 -11.54 -3.24 -17.19
CA PRO A 165 -12.42 -2.08 -17.11
C PRO A 165 -12.82 -1.77 -15.66
N ARG A 166 -13.05 -0.50 -15.34
CA ARG A 166 -13.39 -0.05 -13.97
C ARG A 166 -14.53 -0.84 -13.34
N GLU A 167 -15.55 -1.18 -14.13
CA GLU A 167 -16.70 -1.98 -13.67
C GLU A 167 -16.30 -3.40 -13.24
N SER A 168 -15.31 -4.01 -13.91
CA SER A 168 -14.82 -5.33 -13.51
C SER A 168 -13.96 -5.22 -12.26
N ILE A 169 -13.15 -4.16 -12.09
CA ILE A 169 -12.40 -3.86 -10.85
C ILE A 169 -13.32 -3.80 -9.64
N LEU A 170 -14.59 -3.40 -9.82
CA LEU A 170 -15.54 -3.37 -8.75
C LEU A 170 -15.90 -4.79 -8.26
N ASN A 171 -16.13 -5.73 -9.17
CA ASN A 171 -16.53 -7.08 -8.85
C ASN A 171 -15.42 -7.91 -8.15
N SER A 172 -15.55 -8.21 -6.85
CA SER A 172 -14.62 -9.09 -6.12
C SER A 172 -14.56 -10.53 -6.67
N LYS A 173 -15.60 -10.97 -7.38
CA LYS A 173 -15.66 -12.30 -8.01
C LYS A 173 -14.97 -12.36 -9.37
N SER A 174 -14.46 -11.23 -9.88
CA SER A 174 -13.65 -11.24 -11.10
C SER A 174 -12.34 -12.01 -10.85
N PRO A 175 -11.91 -12.93 -11.75
CA PRO A 175 -10.67 -13.69 -11.59
C PRO A 175 -9.40 -12.84 -11.44
N SER A 176 -9.45 -11.58 -11.89
CA SER A 176 -8.37 -10.59 -11.84
C SER A 176 -8.36 -9.71 -10.59
N ASN A 177 -9.36 -9.85 -9.72
CA ASN A 177 -9.50 -9.05 -8.50
C ASN A 177 -9.40 -9.88 -7.22
N VAL A 178 -9.02 -11.14 -7.34
CA VAL A 178 -9.04 -12.11 -6.24
C VAL A 178 -8.08 -11.72 -5.12
N ASP A 179 -6.97 -11.04 -5.45
CA ASP A 179 -5.96 -10.58 -4.50
C ASP A 179 -6.00 -9.06 -4.24
N ASN A 180 -6.93 -8.33 -4.87
CA ASN A 180 -7.08 -6.90 -4.66
C ASN A 180 -7.52 -6.60 -3.24
N ILE A 181 -6.96 -5.54 -2.67
CA ILE A 181 -7.37 -5.00 -1.37
C ILE A 181 -8.02 -3.65 -1.62
N LYS A 182 -9.28 -3.48 -1.22
CA LYS A 182 -10.10 -2.30 -1.51
C LYS A 182 -10.66 -1.68 -0.23
N ASN A 183 -11.09 -0.42 -0.29
CA ASN A 183 -11.74 0.30 0.81
C ASN A 183 -13.19 -0.14 1.11
N TRP A 184 -13.79 -0.92 0.22
CA TRP A 184 -15.15 -1.43 0.31
C TRP A 184 -15.09 -2.93 0.08
N GLU A 185 -15.71 -3.69 0.98
CA GLU A 185 -15.92 -5.12 0.80
C GLU A 185 -17.31 -5.30 0.18
N ASP A 186 -17.42 -6.20 -0.80
CA ASP A 186 -18.73 -6.68 -1.24
C ASP A 186 -19.33 -7.47 -0.06
N GLU A 187 -20.41 -6.97 0.56
CA GLU A 187 -21.18 -7.71 1.56
C GLU A 187 -21.76 -9.03 1.02
#